data_AF-A0A210Q7U6-F1
#
_entry.id   AF-A0A210Q7U6-F1
#
_cell.length_a   1.000
_cell.length_b   1.000
_cell.length_c   1.000
_cell.angle_alpha   90.00
_cell.angle_beta   90.00
_cell.angle_gamma   90.00
#
_symmetry.space_group_name_H-M   'P 1'
#
loop_
_entity.id
_entity.type
_entity.pdbx_description
1 polymer ?
#
loop_
_entity_poly.entity_id
_entity_poly.type
_entity_poly.pdbx_seq_one_letter_code
_entity_poly.pdbx_strand_id
1 'polypeptide(L)'
;MTEVENESLVLKPFDKLPLLHTATILLIGSEGVGKHDLAKSIVGIDTDVSYQVRTTVRLPLPSIKETSRPRIDFVCFIVDLTNKESFNNIEESLKYIDGRYFLGRACFVALKVKNNASRCVHLEVLTSLADHCGVPILYGGLETDAESMTLARQILTMTEIAAGFKKNVSPALIDATKIAFNLL
;
A
#
# COMPACT_ATOMS: atom_id res chain seq x y z
N MET A 1 27.36 5.33 13.08
CA MET A 1 26.05 4.70 13.31
C MET A 1 26.03 3.43 12.49
N THR A 2 26.04 2.29 13.17
CA THR A 2 26.37 0.97 12.65
C THR A 2 25.19 0.32 11.94
N GLU A 3 25.45 -0.46 10.89
CA GLU A 3 24.46 -1.17 10.05
C GLU A 3 23.41 -1.98 10.83
N VAL A 4 23.73 -2.37 12.06
CA VAL A 4 22.87 -3.12 12.99
C VAL A 4 21.64 -2.32 13.48
N GLU A 5 21.72 -0.99 13.59
CA GLU A 5 20.56 -0.17 14.00
C GLU A 5 19.55 0.01 12.87
N ASN A 6 20.01 0.06 11.62
CA ASN A 6 19.14 0.20 10.45
C ASN A 6 18.26 -1.02 10.20
N GLU A 7 18.71 -2.23 10.56
CA GLU A 7 17.93 -3.45 10.32
C GLU A 7 16.65 -3.52 11.18
N SER A 8 16.65 -2.88 12.35
CA SER A 8 15.48 -2.76 13.24
C SER A 8 14.40 -1.80 12.71
N LEU A 9 14.77 -0.93 11.77
CA LEU A 9 13.88 0.08 11.20
C LEU A 9 13.14 -0.42 9.96
N VAL A 10 13.62 -1.50 9.35
CA VAL A 10 13.04 -2.10 8.14
C VAL A 10 11.76 -2.83 8.49
N LEU A 11 10.68 -2.49 7.79
CA LEU A 11 9.43 -3.22 7.87
C LEU A 11 9.57 -4.53 7.11
N LYS A 12 9.57 -5.64 7.85
CA LYS A 12 9.70 -7.00 7.33
C LYS A 12 8.33 -7.70 7.26
N PRO A 13 8.04 -8.45 6.19
CA PRO A 13 6.88 -9.34 6.16
C PRO A 13 7.21 -10.65 6.88
N PHE A 14 6.17 -11.34 7.38
CA PHE A 14 6.24 -12.68 7.99
C PHE A 14 6.95 -12.82 9.35
N ASP A 15 7.42 -11.74 9.96
CA ASP A 15 8.05 -11.78 11.29
C ASP A 15 7.06 -12.13 12.43
N LYS A 16 5.76 -12.20 12.11
CA LYS A 16 4.67 -12.45 13.06
C LYS A 16 3.70 -13.47 12.49
N LEU A 17 3.05 -14.22 13.37
CA LEU A 17 2.04 -15.19 12.99
C LEU A 17 0.80 -14.48 12.41
N PRO A 18 0.16 -15.04 11.37
CA PRO A 18 -1.12 -14.56 10.90
C PRO A 18 -2.21 -14.75 11.96
N LEU A 19 -3.14 -13.81 12.00
CA LEU A 19 -4.38 -13.97 12.75
C LEU A 19 -5.41 -14.73 11.91
N LEU A 20 -6.23 -15.54 12.57
CA LEU A 20 -7.25 -16.32 11.88
C LEU A 20 -8.23 -15.37 11.17
N HIS A 21 -8.45 -15.64 9.87
CA HIS A 21 -9.43 -14.94 9.04
C HIS A 21 -9.34 -13.41 9.08
N THR A 22 -8.13 -12.89 9.32
CA THR A 22 -7.88 -11.46 9.44
C THR A 22 -6.70 -11.08 8.55
N ALA A 23 -6.84 -9.99 7.79
CA ALA A 23 -5.73 -9.38 7.07
C ALA A 23 -5.48 -7.95 7.56
N THR A 24 -4.21 -7.57 7.68
CA THR A 24 -3.82 -6.22 8.06
C THR A 24 -3.22 -5.45 6.89
N ILE A 25 -3.78 -4.27 6.62
CA ILE A 25 -3.34 -3.35 5.57
C ILE A 25 -2.64 -2.16 6.23
N LEU A 26 -1.46 -1.78 5.74
CA LEU A 26 -0.78 -0.54 6.13
C LEU A 26 -0.90 0.51 5.02
N LEU A 27 -1.58 1.60 5.31
CA LEU A 27 -1.65 2.79 4.45
C LEU A 27 -0.55 3.77 4.84
N ILE A 28 0.37 4.03 3.92
CA ILE A 28 1.48 4.98 4.06
C ILE A 28 1.20 6.15 3.15
N GLY A 29 1.32 7.39 3.63
CA GLY A 29 1.16 8.58 2.80
C GLY A 29 1.08 9.83 3.64
N SER A 30 1.25 11.01 3.03
CA SER A 30 1.32 12.26 3.78
C SER A 30 0.06 12.59 4.59
N GLU A 31 0.16 13.53 5.52
CA GLU A 31 -0.99 14.03 6.25
C GLU A 31 -2.03 14.63 5.29
N GLY A 32 -3.32 14.42 5.58
CA GLY A 32 -4.40 14.96 4.74
C GLY A 32 -4.65 14.24 3.40
N VAL A 33 -3.87 13.22 3.01
CA VAL A 33 -4.05 12.52 1.71
C VAL A 33 -5.30 11.62 1.62
N GLY A 34 -6.18 11.64 2.64
CA GLY A 34 -7.41 10.83 2.65
C GLY A 34 -7.23 9.37 3.11
N LYS A 35 -6.11 9.02 3.78
CA LYS A 35 -5.89 7.65 4.31
C LYS A 35 -7.03 7.15 5.19
N HIS A 36 -7.59 8.03 6.03
CA HIS A 36 -8.67 7.67 6.95
C HIS A 36 -9.99 7.40 6.22
N ASP A 37 -10.28 8.15 5.15
CA ASP A 37 -11.50 7.95 4.37
C ASP A 37 -11.40 6.66 3.55
N LEU A 38 -10.24 6.40 2.94
CA LEU A 38 -9.97 5.11 2.31
C LEU A 38 -10.03 3.95 3.31
N ALA A 39 -9.49 4.13 4.53
CA ALA A 39 -9.57 3.11 5.58
C ALA A 39 -11.03 2.81 5.98
N LYS A 40 -11.88 3.84 6.09
CA LYS A 40 -13.31 3.66 6.35
C LYS A 40 -13.99 2.91 5.20
N SER A 41 -13.70 3.26 3.95
CA SER A 41 -14.24 2.54 2.80
C SER A 41 -13.80 1.08 2.77
N ILE A 42 -12.56 0.78 3.15
CA ILE A 42 -12.06 -0.60 3.25
C ILE A 42 -12.80 -1.40 4.33
N VAL A 43 -12.91 -0.83 5.54
CA VAL A 43 -13.56 -1.52 6.68
C VAL A 43 -15.08 -1.60 6.51
N GLY A 44 -15.69 -0.71 5.72
CA GLY A 44 -17.12 -0.68 5.45
C GLY A 44 -17.61 -1.67 4.40
N ILE A 45 -16.70 -2.40 3.71
CA ILE A 45 -17.10 -3.43 2.75
C ILE A 45 -17.44 -4.71 3.52
N ASP A 46 -18.65 -5.22 3.30
CA ASP A 46 -19.10 -6.49 3.85
C ASP A 46 -18.38 -7.65 3.16
N THR A 47 -17.58 -8.39 3.93
CA THR A 47 -16.81 -9.56 3.48
C THR A 47 -16.67 -10.56 4.61
N ASP A 48 -16.44 -11.83 4.29
CA ASP A 48 -16.16 -12.86 5.29
C ASP A 48 -14.87 -12.56 6.08
N VAL A 49 -13.83 -12.08 5.40
CA VAL A 49 -12.52 -11.75 5.99
C VAL A 49 -12.59 -10.47 6.83
N SER A 50 -11.99 -10.48 8.02
CA SER A 50 -11.83 -9.28 8.84
C SER A 50 -10.62 -8.44 8.40
N TYR A 51 -10.82 -7.14 8.18
CA TYR A 51 -9.72 -6.23 7.80
C TYR A 51 -9.33 -5.29 8.93
N GLN A 52 -8.03 -5.24 9.24
CA GLN A 52 -7.45 -4.21 10.09
C GLN A 52 -6.67 -3.22 9.24
N VAL A 53 -7.03 -1.94 9.32
CA VAL A 53 -6.31 -0.89 8.60
C VAL A 53 -5.45 -0.08 9.57
N ARG A 54 -4.16 0.00 9.30
CA ARG A 54 -3.20 0.84 10.01
C ARG A 54 -2.77 1.98 9.10
N THR A 55 -2.58 3.17 9.66
CA THR A 55 -2.12 4.33 8.90
C THR A 55 -0.80 4.85 9.48
N THR A 56 0.07 5.34 8.61
CA THR A 56 1.25 6.11 9.01
C THR A 56 1.51 7.22 8.00
N VAL A 57 2.19 8.28 8.45
CA VAL A 57 2.61 9.37 7.56
C VAL A 57 3.83 8.96 6.75
N ARG A 58 4.78 8.27 7.37
CA ARG A 58 6.08 7.90 6.79
C ARG A 58 6.66 6.67 7.45
N LEU A 59 7.73 6.15 6.87
CA LEU A 59 8.62 5.17 7.49
C LEU A 59 9.97 5.81 7.87
N PRO A 60 10.72 5.23 8.83
CA PRO A 60 10.41 4.01 9.58
C PRO A 60 9.29 4.19 10.61
N LEU A 61 8.64 3.09 10.99
CA LEU A 61 7.65 3.11 12.06
C LEU A 61 8.35 3.28 13.42
N PRO A 62 7.75 4.00 14.38
CA PRO A 62 8.35 4.17 15.70
C PRO A 62 8.52 2.82 16.42
N SER A 63 9.68 2.63 17.05
CA SER A 63 10.09 1.41 17.77
C SER A 63 9.27 1.14 19.04
N ILE A 64 8.63 2.17 19.61
CA ILE A 64 7.85 2.13 20.86
C ILE A 64 6.74 1.06 20.85
N LYS A 65 6.24 0.67 19.67
CA LYS A 65 5.13 -0.29 19.51
C LYS A 65 5.51 -1.51 18.67
N GLU A 66 6.78 -1.87 18.63
CA GLU A 66 7.23 -2.98 17.79
C GLU A 66 6.61 -4.32 18.21
N THR A 67 6.64 -4.66 19.51
CA THR A 67 6.09 -5.93 20.01
C THR A 67 4.58 -6.06 19.78
N SER A 68 3.83 -4.96 19.94
CA SER A 68 2.37 -4.91 19.78
C SER A 68 1.89 -4.69 18.33
N ARG A 69 2.80 -4.46 17.38
CA ARG A 69 2.45 -4.29 15.96
C ARG A 69 1.83 -5.59 15.43
N PRO A 70 0.66 -5.59 14.78
CA PRO A 70 0.18 -6.80 14.11
C PRO A 70 1.13 -7.19 12.96
N ARG A 71 1.03 -8.44 12.49
CA ARG A 71 1.56 -8.80 11.17
C ARG A 71 0.92 -7.88 10.12
N ILE A 72 1.70 -7.39 9.17
CA ILE A 72 1.19 -6.58 8.06
C ILE A 72 1.19 -7.47 6.81
N ASP A 73 0.02 -7.66 6.20
CA ASP A 73 -0.15 -8.54 5.05
C ASP A 73 0.01 -7.80 3.72
N PHE A 74 -0.37 -6.52 3.70
CA PHE A 74 -0.36 -5.68 2.51
C PHE A 74 -0.01 -4.22 2.83
N VAL A 75 0.75 -3.57 1.94
CA VAL A 75 1.19 -2.17 2.09
C VAL A 75 0.70 -1.32 0.91
N CYS A 76 0.06 -0.19 1.19
CA CYS A 76 -0.35 0.78 0.17
C CYS A 76 0.43 2.08 0.34
N PHE A 77 1.16 2.49 -0.69
CA PHE A 77 1.85 3.77 -0.78
C PHE A 77 0.94 4.79 -1.48
N ILE A 78 0.31 5.66 -0.70
CA ILE A 78 -0.65 6.64 -1.19
C ILE A 78 0.10 7.93 -1.57
N VAL A 79 0.01 8.28 -2.85
CA VAL A 79 0.67 9.43 -3.46
C VAL A 79 -0.38 10.43 -3.92
N ASP A 80 -0.34 11.65 -3.37
CA ASP A 80 -1.06 12.79 -3.92
C ASP A 80 -0.24 13.39 -5.08
N LEU A 81 -0.71 13.24 -6.31
CA LEU A 81 -0.01 13.78 -7.50
C LEU A 81 0.02 15.32 -7.56
N THR A 82 -0.80 16.00 -6.75
CA THR A 82 -0.82 17.46 -6.61
C THR A 82 0.14 17.95 -5.52
N ASN A 83 0.81 17.05 -4.79
CA ASN A 83 1.73 17.40 -3.73
C ASN A 83 3.08 16.69 -3.91
N LYS A 84 4.11 17.45 -4.29
CA LYS A 84 5.47 16.92 -4.47
C LYS A 84 6.05 16.32 -3.18
N GLU A 85 5.75 16.89 -2.02
CA GLU A 85 6.21 16.33 -0.74
C GLU A 85 5.57 14.97 -0.45
N SER A 86 4.34 14.74 -0.92
CA SER A 86 3.71 13.42 -0.83
C SER A 86 4.50 12.37 -1.59
N PHE A 87 5.02 12.69 -2.77
CA PHE A 87 5.84 11.77 -3.54
C PHE A 87 7.21 11.54 -2.88
N ASN A 88 7.92 12.61 -2.52
CA ASN A 88 9.24 12.52 -1.88
C ASN A 88 9.19 11.70 -0.57
N ASN A 89 8.13 11.89 0.23
CA ASN A 89 7.93 11.16 1.47
C ASN A 89 7.77 9.65 1.24
N ILE A 90 7.06 9.27 0.17
CA ILE A 90 6.91 7.88 -0.22
C ILE A 90 8.23 7.31 -0.74
N GLU A 91 8.94 8.02 -1.60
CA GLU A 91 10.25 7.62 -2.11
C GLU A 91 11.25 7.36 -0.97
N GLU A 92 11.30 8.24 0.04
CA GLU A 92 12.12 8.06 1.24
C GLU A 92 11.65 6.86 2.08
N SER A 93 10.33 6.65 2.18
CA SER A 93 9.76 5.54 2.97
C SER A 93 10.11 4.15 2.39
N LEU A 94 10.34 4.04 1.08
CA LEU A 94 10.69 2.77 0.42
C LEU A 94 12.01 2.17 0.93
N LYS A 95 12.94 3.02 1.40
CA LYS A 95 14.24 2.58 1.95
C LYS A 95 14.09 1.72 3.22
N TYR A 96 12.94 1.80 3.88
CA TYR A 96 12.63 1.11 5.12
C TYR A 96 11.63 -0.05 4.91
N ILE A 97 11.48 -0.53 3.67
CA ILE A 97 10.62 -1.66 3.32
C ILE A 97 11.51 -2.83 2.89
N ASP A 98 11.26 -4.00 3.46
CA ASP A 98 11.90 -5.24 3.00
C ASP A 98 11.36 -5.60 1.60
N GLY A 99 12.27 -5.93 0.67
CA GLY A 99 11.94 -6.22 -0.71
C GLY A 99 10.92 -7.36 -0.91
N ARG A 100 10.75 -8.24 0.08
CA ARG A 100 9.69 -9.27 0.06
C ARG A 100 8.28 -8.70 -0.01
N TYR A 101 8.04 -7.45 0.39
CA TYR A 101 6.74 -6.79 0.19
C TYR A 101 6.45 -6.51 -1.29
N PHE A 102 7.47 -6.28 -2.10
CA PHE A 102 7.29 -5.95 -3.50
C PHE A 102 6.84 -7.15 -4.35
N LEU A 103 6.98 -8.36 -3.82
CA LEU A 103 6.52 -9.62 -4.40
C LEU A 103 5.01 -9.83 -4.20
N GLY A 104 4.21 -8.86 -4.68
CA GLY A 104 2.75 -8.91 -4.70
C GLY A 104 2.06 -8.57 -3.38
N ARG A 105 2.76 -7.93 -2.44
CA ARG A 105 2.23 -7.51 -1.12
C ARG A 105 2.25 -6.00 -0.91
N ALA A 106 2.47 -5.26 -1.98
CA ALA A 106 2.45 -3.81 -1.97
C ALA A 106 1.88 -3.24 -3.26
N CYS A 107 1.33 -2.03 -3.19
CA CYS A 107 0.93 -1.25 -4.36
C CYS A 107 1.11 0.25 -4.10
N PHE A 108 1.21 1.02 -5.17
CA PHE A 108 1.00 2.46 -5.13
C PHE A 108 -0.48 2.78 -5.32
N VAL A 109 -0.95 3.85 -4.69
CA VAL A 109 -2.28 4.44 -4.91
C VAL A 109 -2.06 5.88 -5.32
N ALA A 110 -2.29 6.18 -6.59
CA ALA A 110 -2.16 7.51 -7.16
C ALA A 110 -3.49 8.25 -7.10
N LEU A 111 -3.55 9.32 -6.31
CA LEU A 111 -4.74 10.14 -6.14
C LEU A 111 -4.69 11.42 -6.97
N LYS A 112 -5.87 12.01 -7.21
CA LYS A 112 -6.07 13.28 -7.93
C LYS A 112 -5.47 13.29 -9.34
N VAL A 113 -5.46 12.13 -9.99
CA VAL A 113 -4.94 11.93 -11.35
C VAL A 113 -5.62 12.86 -12.35
N LYS A 114 -6.92 13.12 -12.17
CA LYS A 114 -7.73 13.99 -13.05
C LYS A 114 -7.33 15.47 -12.97
N ASN A 115 -6.68 15.92 -11.90
CA ASN A 115 -6.30 17.31 -11.71
C ASN A 115 -4.98 17.65 -12.43
N ASN A 116 -5.05 17.76 -13.76
CA ASN A 116 -3.88 18.09 -14.59
C ASN A 116 -3.29 19.47 -14.28
N ALA A 117 -4.13 20.45 -13.90
CA ALA A 117 -3.71 21.84 -13.73
C ALA A 117 -2.85 22.05 -12.48
N SER A 118 -3.12 21.30 -11.41
CA SER A 118 -2.38 21.37 -10.14
C SER A 118 -1.41 20.19 -9.96
N ARG A 119 -1.11 19.43 -11.02
CA ARG A 119 -0.21 18.27 -10.93
C ARG A 119 1.22 18.72 -10.69
N CYS A 120 1.81 18.26 -9.59
CA CYS A 120 3.22 18.50 -9.27
C CYS A 120 4.13 17.32 -9.61
N VAL A 121 3.56 16.12 -9.78
CA VAL A 121 4.29 14.88 -10.04
C VAL A 121 3.77 14.26 -11.33
N HIS A 122 4.64 14.15 -12.34
CA HIS A 122 4.30 13.50 -13.61
C HIS A 122 4.04 12.01 -13.41
N LEU A 123 3.09 11.46 -14.15
CA LEU A 123 2.74 10.04 -14.07
C LEU A 123 3.94 9.14 -14.38
N GLU A 124 4.76 9.52 -15.36
CA GLU A 124 5.98 8.80 -15.75
C GLU A 124 6.96 8.62 -14.59
N VAL A 125 7.07 9.60 -13.68
CA VAL A 125 7.96 9.51 -12.52
C VAL A 125 7.45 8.47 -11.53
N LEU A 126 6.14 8.46 -11.26
CA LEU A 126 5.53 7.45 -10.41
C LEU A 126 5.58 6.05 -11.06
N THR A 127 5.33 5.96 -12.37
CA THR A 127 5.44 4.71 -13.13
C THR A 127 6.86 4.17 -13.09
N SER A 128 7.88 5.00 -13.32
CA SER A 128 9.28 4.58 -13.23
C SER A 128 9.64 4.09 -11.83
N LEU A 129 9.13 4.74 -10.77
CA LEU A 129 9.35 4.29 -9.40
C LEU A 129 8.66 2.95 -9.12
N ALA A 130 7.41 2.79 -9.60
CA ALA A 130 6.65 1.57 -9.45
C ALA A 130 7.26 0.39 -10.22
N ASP A 131 7.77 0.62 -11.42
CA ASP A 131 8.48 -0.36 -12.23
C ASP A 131 9.79 -0.76 -11.57
N HIS A 132 10.54 0.19 -11.00
CA HIS A 132 11.77 -0.08 -10.28
C HIS A 132 11.54 -0.96 -9.04
N CYS A 133 10.46 -0.70 -8.31
CA CYS A 133 10.03 -1.54 -7.19
C CYS A 133 9.33 -2.83 -7.65
N GLY A 134 8.94 -2.93 -8.92
CA GLY A 134 8.07 -4.00 -9.41
C GLY A 134 6.77 -4.09 -8.63
N VAL A 135 6.02 -3.00 -8.45
CA VAL A 135 4.71 -3.01 -7.77
C VAL A 135 3.66 -2.28 -8.62
N PRO A 136 2.38 -2.69 -8.59
CA PRO A 136 1.35 -2.07 -9.41
C PRO A 136 0.93 -0.70 -8.86
N ILE A 137 0.35 0.12 -9.74
CA ILE A 137 -0.26 1.41 -9.40
C ILE A 137 -1.77 1.31 -9.55
N LEU A 138 -2.52 1.66 -8.51
CA LEU A 138 -3.95 1.88 -8.56
C LEU A 138 -4.21 3.38 -8.73
N TYR A 139 -4.91 3.77 -9.79
CA TYR A 139 -5.32 5.15 -10.03
C TYR A 139 -6.75 5.36 -9.53
N GLY A 140 -6.99 6.40 -8.76
CA GLY A 140 -8.36 6.70 -8.33
C GLY A 140 -8.51 8.02 -7.59
N GLY A 141 -9.70 8.19 -7.01
CA GLY A 141 -10.11 9.39 -6.29
C GLY A 141 -10.81 9.02 -4.98
N LEU A 142 -10.85 9.98 -4.07
CA LEU A 142 -11.61 9.91 -2.81
C LEU A 142 -12.67 11.02 -2.76
N GLU A 143 -12.98 11.63 -3.91
CA GLU A 143 -13.91 12.76 -4.02
C GLU A 143 -15.37 12.29 -3.94
N THR A 144 -15.63 11.05 -4.38
CA THR A 144 -16.95 10.43 -4.34
C THR A 144 -16.89 9.06 -3.65
N ASP A 145 -18.00 8.66 -3.04
CA ASP A 145 -18.11 7.36 -2.38
C ASP A 145 -17.88 6.20 -3.37
N ALA A 146 -18.33 6.34 -4.63
CA ALA A 146 -18.15 5.33 -5.66
C ALA A 146 -16.68 5.13 -6.05
N GLU A 147 -15.90 6.20 -6.15
CA GLU A 147 -14.45 6.12 -6.43
C GLU A 147 -13.70 5.50 -5.25
N SER A 148 -14.00 5.95 -4.02
CA SER A 148 -13.37 5.40 -2.81
C SER A 148 -13.70 3.91 -2.63
N MET A 149 -14.94 3.51 -2.88
CA MET A 149 -15.39 2.11 -2.85
C MET A 149 -14.68 1.24 -3.89
N THR A 150 -14.46 1.78 -5.10
CA THR A 150 -13.75 1.05 -6.16
C THR A 150 -12.30 0.80 -5.76
N LEU A 151 -11.60 1.84 -5.28
CA LEU A 151 -10.23 1.71 -4.77
C LEU A 151 -10.15 0.73 -3.59
N ALA A 152 -11.07 0.84 -2.63
CA ALA A 152 -11.13 -0.04 -1.48
C ALA A 152 -11.28 -1.51 -1.90
N ARG A 153 -12.18 -1.83 -2.85
CA ARG A 153 -12.36 -3.19 -3.38
C ARG A 153 -11.13 -3.73 -4.09
N GLN A 154 -10.43 -2.90 -4.86
CA GLN A 154 -9.18 -3.30 -5.52
C GLN A 154 -8.10 -3.64 -4.48
N ILE A 155 -7.92 -2.78 -3.47
CA ILE A 155 -6.97 -3.01 -2.37
C ILE A 155 -7.34 -4.29 -1.59
N LEU A 156 -8.62 -4.51 -1.30
CA LEU A 156 -9.08 -5.73 -0.63
C LEU A 156 -8.76 -6.98 -1.45
N THR A 157 -9.05 -6.96 -2.75
CA THR A 157 -8.75 -8.09 -3.64
C THR A 157 -7.27 -8.45 -3.61
N MET A 158 -6.38 -7.45 -3.70
CA MET A 158 -4.94 -7.66 -3.62
C MET A 158 -4.50 -8.15 -2.23
N THR A 159 -5.12 -7.61 -1.18
CA THR A 159 -4.84 -7.99 0.21
C THR A 159 -5.25 -9.44 0.48
N GLU A 160 -6.41 -9.89 0.00
CA GLU A 160 -6.86 -11.27 0.15
C GLU A 160 -5.89 -12.24 -0.54
N ILE A 161 -5.33 -11.86 -1.69
CA ILE A 161 -4.35 -12.67 -2.39
C ILE A 161 -3.02 -12.68 -1.62
N ALA A 162 -2.58 -11.52 -1.11
CA ALA A 162 -1.41 -11.41 -0.24
C ALA A 162 -1.54 -12.25 1.05
N ALA A 163 -2.70 -12.21 1.69
CA ALA A 163 -2.98 -12.96 2.92
C ALA A 163 -3.23 -14.45 2.66
N GLY A 164 -3.45 -14.87 1.41
CA GLY A 164 -3.69 -16.27 1.03
C GLY A 164 -5.15 -16.71 1.20
N PHE A 165 -6.10 -15.77 1.20
CA PHE A 165 -7.54 -16.05 1.31
C PHE A 165 -8.19 -16.39 -0.04
N LYS A 166 -7.57 -16.03 -1.17
CA LYS A 166 -8.02 -16.48 -2.50
C LYS A 166 -7.39 -17.83 -2.84
N LYS A 167 -8.24 -18.81 -3.18
CA LYS A 167 -7.80 -20.13 -3.66
C LYS A 167 -7.19 -19.98 -5.05
N ASN A 168 -6.13 -20.76 -5.34
CA ASN A 168 -5.45 -20.88 -6.63
C ASN A 168 -4.76 -19.61 -7.16
N VAL A 169 -4.74 -18.51 -6.39
CA VAL A 169 -4.04 -17.27 -6.77
C VAL A 169 -3.07 -16.91 -5.66
N SER A 170 -1.80 -16.76 -6.02
CA SER A 170 -0.74 -16.34 -5.09
C SER A 170 -0.20 -14.96 -5.48
N PRO A 171 0.45 -14.24 -4.54
CA PRO A 171 1.09 -12.96 -4.83
C PRO A 171 2.14 -13.06 -5.95
N ALA A 172 2.88 -14.17 -6.00
CA ALA A 172 3.87 -14.44 -7.04
C ALA A 172 3.21 -14.67 -8.42
N LEU A 173 2.01 -15.25 -8.47
CA LEU A 173 1.27 -15.39 -9.72
C LEU A 173 0.80 -14.03 -10.26
N ILE A 174 0.31 -13.15 -9.38
CA ILE A 174 -0.01 -11.77 -9.76
C ILE A 174 1.25 -11.07 -10.28
N ASP A 175 2.36 -11.20 -9.55
CA ASP A 175 3.65 -10.62 -9.94
C ASP A 175 4.07 -11.02 -11.36
N ALA A 176 4.00 -12.31 -11.67
CA ALA A 176 4.30 -12.84 -12.99
C ALA A 176 3.34 -12.35 -14.11
N THR A 177 2.15 -11.83 -13.74
CA THR A 177 1.11 -11.41 -14.69
C THR A 177 0.85 -9.91 -14.70
N LYS A 178 1.70 -9.11 -14.03
CA LYS A 178 1.56 -7.65 -13.88
C LYS A 178 1.36 -6.89 -15.21
N ILE A 179 1.99 -7.35 -16.30
CA ILE A 179 1.83 -6.74 -17.63
C ILE A 179 0.40 -6.91 -18.16
N ALA A 180 -0.26 -8.03 -17.87
CA ALA A 180 -1.63 -8.29 -18.32
C ALA A 180 -2.68 -7.57 -17.46
N PHE A 181 -2.41 -7.33 -16.17
CA PHE A 181 -3.35 -6.67 -15.26
C PHE A 181 -3.47 -5.15 -15.48
N ASN A 182 -2.44 -4.49 -16.01
CA ASN A 182 -2.51 -3.07 -16.40
C ASN A 182 -3.30 -2.83 -17.70
N LEU A 183 -3.77 -3.90 -18.36
CA LEU A 183 -4.52 -3.86 -19.62
C LEU A 183 -6.02 -4.22 -19.46
N LEU A 184 -6.49 -4.42 -18.22
CA LEU A 184 -7.89 -4.65 -17.85
C LEU A 184 -8.42 -3.49 -17.01
#